data_AF-A0AAD7E156-F1
#
_entry.id   AF-A0AAD7E156-F1
#
_cell.length_a   1.000
_cell.length_b   1.000
_cell.length_c   1.000
_cell.angle_alpha   90.00
_cell.angle_beta   90.00
_cell.angle_gamma   90.00
#
_symmetry.space_group_name_H-M   'P 1'
#
loop_
_entity.id
_entity.type
_entity.pdbx_description
1 polymer ?
#
loop_
_entity_poly.entity_id
_entity_poly.type
_entity_poly.pdbx_seq_one_letter_code
_entity_poly.pdbx_strand_id
1 'polypeptide(L)'
;LPLAIIQAGAFISKSGRLKGYLALYANNKTRLLSEKPVQSHDNYAWTVYTTWQISFDQLSQKAKTFLQLCSFLHYHGISEDMFRNAADYKFGPSSPSKEELQMPLEVLSQFSDPSGIWDPFCFMDVTHELRAYSLITIQSEQSLFSIHPLV
;
A
#
# COMPACT_ATOMS: atom_id res chain seq x y z
N LEU A 1 -11.83 6.94 1.80
CA LEU A 1 -12.25 8.36 1.84
C LEU A 1 -12.58 8.91 3.25
N PRO A 2 -13.16 8.15 4.20
CA PRO A 2 -13.67 8.71 5.46
C PRO A 2 -12.62 9.39 6.35
N LEU A 3 -11.40 8.83 6.45
CA LEU A 3 -10.40 9.33 7.41
C LEU A 3 -9.86 10.73 7.08
N ALA A 4 -9.55 10.99 5.80
CA ALA A 4 -9.07 12.30 5.35
C ALA A 4 -10.15 13.38 5.57
N ILE A 5 -11.42 13.02 5.41
CA ILE A 5 -12.57 13.89 5.67
C ILE A 5 -12.72 14.14 7.17
N ILE A 6 -12.59 13.11 8.01
CA ILE A 6 -12.65 13.24 9.48
C ILE A 6 -11.50 14.11 10.00
N GLN A 7 -10.29 13.94 9.50
CA GLN A 7 -9.14 14.77 9.88
C GLN A 7 -9.30 16.22 9.44
N ALA A 8 -9.75 16.45 8.20
CA ALA A 8 -10.06 17.80 7.72
C ALA A 8 -11.16 18.45 8.57
N GLY A 9 -12.24 17.70 8.85
CA GLY A 9 -13.34 18.16 9.69
C GLY A 9 -12.91 18.48 11.13
N ALA A 10 -12.11 17.61 11.74
CA ALA A 10 -11.57 17.82 13.08
C ALA A 10 -10.62 19.02 13.14
N PHE A 11 -9.76 19.19 12.13
CA PHE A 11 -8.88 20.35 12.01
C PHE A 11 -9.69 21.65 11.87
N ILE A 12 -10.70 21.68 10.98
CA ILE A 12 -11.53 22.86 10.76
C ILE A 12 -12.35 23.18 12.02
N SER A 13 -12.89 22.18 12.69
CA SER A 13 -13.64 22.35 13.94
C SER A 13 -12.76 22.93 15.05
N LYS A 14 -11.50 22.48 15.17
CA LYS A 14 -10.56 23.01 16.18
C LYS A 14 -10.00 24.40 15.83
N SER A 15 -9.68 24.63 14.56
CA SER A 15 -8.97 25.84 14.11
C SER A 15 -9.91 26.97 13.65
N GLY A 16 -11.17 26.66 13.35
CA GLY A 16 -12.15 27.57 12.75
C GLY A 16 -11.80 27.99 11.32
N ARG A 17 -10.82 27.35 10.66
CA ARG A 17 -10.24 27.80 9.39
C ARG A 17 -10.17 26.68 8.36
N LEU A 18 -10.92 26.86 7.27
CA LEU A 18 -10.79 26.04 6.06
C LEU A 18 -9.63 26.51 5.16
N LYS A 19 -9.45 27.85 5.09
CA LYS A 19 -8.44 28.47 4.23
C LYS A 19 -7.04 28.12 4.73
N GLY A 20 -6.21 27.59 3.84
CA GLY A 20 -4.83 27.19 4.15
C GLY A 20 -4.67 25.76 4.69
N TYR A 21 -5.77 25.03 4.95
CA TYR A 21 -5.67 23.63 5.39
C TYR A 21 -4.89 22.76 4.41
N LEU A 22 -5.13 22.89 3.10
CA LEU A 22 -4.40 22.09 2.10
C LEU A 22 -2.89 22.37 2.08
N ALA A 23 -2.49 23.63 2.21
CA ALA A 23 -1.08 24.01 2.28
C ALA A 23 -0.42 23.50 3.57
N LEU A 24 -1.13 23.57 4.69
CA LEU A 24 -0.67 23.08 5.98
C LEU A 24 -0.63 21.54 6.02
N TYR A 25 -1.60 20.87 5.39
CA TYR A 25 -1.63 19.43 5.21
C TYR A 25 -0.46 18.95 4.35
N ALA A 26 -0.18 19.62 3.23
CA ALA A 26 0.95 19.29 2.37
C ALA A 26 2.29 19.40 3.11
N ASN A 27 2.47 20.45 3.92
CA ASN A 27 3.72 20.71 4.63
C ASN A 27 3.86 19.94 5.95
N ASN A 28 2.77 19.46 6.55
CA ASN A 28 2.77 18.86 7.89
C ASN A 28 2.00 17.54 7.96
N LYS A 29 1.89 16.83 6.82
CA LYS A 29 1.11 15.60 6.66
C LYS A 29 1.36 14.60 7.79
N THR A 30 2.63 14.29 8.10
CA THR A 30 3.00 13.31 9.13
C THR A 30 2.49 13.70 10.52
N ARG A 31 2.64 14.98 10.90
CA ARG A 31 2.17 15.49 12.19
C ARG A 31 0.65 15.44 12.28
N LEU A 32 -0.04 15.92 11.24
CA LEU A 32 -1.51 15.90 11.20
C LEU A 32 -2.08 14.47 11.16
N LEU A 33 -1.40 13.53 10.50
CA LEU A 33 -1.77 12.11 10.50
C LEU A 33 -1.56 11.43 11.86
N SER A 34 -0.57 11.88 12.63
CA SER A 34 -0.31 11.38 13.99
C SER A 34 -1.29 11.91 15.05
N GLU A 35 -1.93 13.05 14.78
CA GLU A 35 -2.92 13.64 15.67
C GLU A 35 -4.25 12.87 15.56
N LYS A 36 -4.58 12.11 16.62
CA LYS A 36 -5.88 11.46 16.72
C LYS A 36 -6.97 12.54 16.85
N PRO A 37 -7.98 12.56 15.95
CA PRO A 37 -9.12 13.46 16.09
C PRO A 37 -9.78 13.24 17.45
N VAL A 38 -10.01 14.31 18.21
CA VAL A 38 -10.59 14.26 19.57
C VAL A 38 -12.11 14.00 19.52
N GLN A 39 -12.70 13.92 18.32
CA GLN A 39 -14.14 13.74 18.15
C GLN A 39 -14.50 12.25 18.14
N SER A 40 -14.70 11.68 19.32
CA SER A 40 -15.93 10.93 19.63
C SER A 40 -15.96 10.55 21.12
N HIS A 41 -16.85 11.19 21.87
CA HIS A 41 -17.28 10.72 23.18
C HIS A 41 -18.08 9.40 23.10
N ASP A 42 -18.40 8.93 21.88
CA ASP A 42 -19.05 7.66 21.62
C ASP A 42 -18.09 6.77 20.81
N ASN A 43 -17.60 5.67 21.38
CA ASN A 43 -17.13 4.39 20.78
C ASN A 43 -16.79 4.26 19.27
N TYR A 44 -16.39 5.32 18.55
CA TYR A 44 -15.96 5.31 17.15
C TYR A 44 -14.46 4.98 17.09
N ALA A 45 -14.10 3.89 17.76
CA ALA A 45 -12.73 3.36 17.82
C ALA A 45 -12.26 2.74 16.48
N TRP A 46 -13.18 2.60 15.52
CA TRP A 46 -12.96 1.95 14.24
C TRP A 46 -12.77 2.99 13.14
N THR A 47 -11.65 3.72 13.20
CA THR A 47 -11.23 4.55 12.08
C THR A 47 -10.86 3.65 10.90
N VAL A 48 -10.91 4.18 9.67
CA VAL A 48 -10.43 3.47 8.46
C VAL A 48 -9.00 2.96 8.66
N TYR A 49 -8.16 3.71 9.39
CA TYR A 49 -6.82 3.29 9.74
C TYR A 49 -6.81 2.07 10.67
N THR A 50 -7.68 2.05 11.70
CA THR A 50 -7.81 0.88 12.59
C THR A 50 -8.25 -0.35 11.81
N THR A 51 -9.25 -0.23 10.93
CA THR A 51 -9.70 -1.33 10.07
C THR A 51 -8.60 -1.79 9.12
N TRP A 52 -7.87 -0.86 8.51
CA TRP A 52 -6.73 -1.18 7.66
C TRP A 52 -5.64 -1.93 8.42
N GLN A 53 -5.26 -1.44 9.60
CA GLN A 53 -4.22 -2.04 10.43
C GLN A 53 -4.61 -3.46 10.85
N ILE A 54 -5.87 -3.68 11.24
CA ILE A 54 -6.38 -5.02 11.57
C ILE A 54 -6.29 -5.94 10.35
N SER A 55 -6.73 -5.49 9.17
CA SER A 55 -6.58 -6.26 7.92
C SER A 55 -5.12 -6.58 7.62
N PHE A 56 -4.23 -5.59 7.75
CA PHE A 56 -2.79 -5.75 7.52
C PHE A 56 -2.18 -6.76 8.49
N ASP A 57 -2.53 -6.69 9.77
CA ASP A 57 -1.97 -7.57 10.81
C ASP A 57 -2.32 -9.05 10.58
N GLN A 58 -3.48 -9.33 9.97
CA GLN A 58 -3.93 -10.68 9.60
C GLN A 58 -3.22 -11.28 8.38
N LEU A 59 -2.49 -10.47 7.61
CA LEU A 59 -1.78 -10.95 6.43
C LEU A 59 -0.58 -11.82 6.79
N SER A 60 -0.31 -12.79 5.91
CA SER A 60 0.93 -13.52 5.84
C SER A 60 2.12 -12.56 5.68
N GLN A 61 3.30 -12.96 6.16
CA GLN A 61 4.49 -12.12 6.04
C GLN A 61 4.83 -11.83 4.57
N LYS A 62 4.57 -12.79 3.67
CA LYS A 62 4.77 -12.61 2.23
C LYS A 62 3.82 -11.53 1.67
N ALA A 63 2.54 -11.58 2.00
CA ALA A 63 1.56 -10.58 1.58
C ALA A 63 1.86 -9.18 2.16
N LYS A 64 2.28 -9.08 3.42
CA LYS A 64 2.74 -7.81 4.03
C LYS A 64 3.89 -7.21 3.25
N THR A 65 4.90 -8.01 2.96
CA THR A 65 6.12 -7.58 2.28
C THR A 65 5.83 -7.18 0.82
N PHE A 66 4.94 -7.92 0.16
CA PHE A 66 4.47 -7.56 -1.19
C PHE A 66 3.68 -6.25 -1.21
N LEU A 67 2.79 -6.04 -0.24
CA LEU A 67 2.05 -4.79 -0.13
C LEU A 67 2.97 -3.60 0.16
N GLN A 68 4.00 -3.79 0.99
CA GLN A 68 5.06 -2.80 1.22
C GLN A 68 5.83 -2.48 -0.07
N LEU A 69 6.18 -3.48 -0.87
CA LEU A 69 6.81 -3.26 -2.19
C LEU A 69 5.89 -2.43 -3.09
N CYS A 70 4.59 -2.73 -3.12
CA CYS A 70 3.64 -1.98 -3.93
C CYS A 70 3.41 -0.54 -3.45
N SER A 71 3.76 -0.19 -2.20
CA SER A 71 3.65 1.19 -1.70
C SER A 71 4.58 2.18 -2.43
N PHE A 72 5.60 1.66 -3.14
CA PHE A 72 6.48 2.44 -4.01
C PHE A 72 5.94 2.62 -5.43
N LEU A 73 4.88 1.89 -5.79
CA LEU A 73 4.27 1.94 -7.12
C LEU A 73 3.11 2.93 -7.14
N HIS A 74 2.72 3.33 -8.36
CA HIS A 74 1.45 4.02 -8.54
C HIS A 74 0.31 3.07 -8.16
N TYR A 75 -0.69 3.59 -7.45
CA TYR A 75 -1.77 2.80 -6.85
C TYR A 75 -2.71 2.12 -7.85
N HIS A 76 -2.57 2.40 -9.15
CA HIS A 76 -3.38 1.85 -10.24
C HIS A 76 -2.48 1.37 -11.36
N GLY A 77 -2.95 0.38 -12.13
CA GLY A 77 -2.27 -0.12 -13.32
C GLY A 77 -1.17 -1.13 -13.03
N ILE A 78 -1.23 -1.76 -11.86
CA ILE A 78 -0.22 -2.72 -11.43
C ILE A 78 -0.56 -4.09 -12.02
N SER A 79 0.38 -4.72 -12.73
CA SER A 79 0.21 -6.06 -13.32
C SER A 79 1.22 -7.06 -12.77
N GLU A 80 0.89 -8.35 -12.81
CA GLU A 80 1.83 -9.43 -12.50
C GLU A 80 3.10 -9.36 -13.35
N ASP A 81 2.95 -9.06 -14.65
CA ASP A 81 4.04 -8.96 -15.60
C ASP A 81 5.12 -7.95 -15.15
N MET A 82 4.75 -6.88 -14.45
CA MET A 82 5.72 -5.93 -13.90
C MET A 82 6.70 -6.61 -12.92
N PHE A 83 6.19 -7.46 -12.04
CA PHE A 83 7.00 -8.15 -11.04
C PHE A 83 7.77 -9.31 -11.65
N ARG A 84 7.15 -10.08 -12.55
CA ARG A 84 7.83 -11.14 -13.29
C ARG A 84 9.03 -10.60 -14.07
N ASN A 85 8.82 -9.52 -14.83
CA ASN A 85 9.90 -8.89 -15.58
C ASN A 85 11.00 -8.30 -14.68
N ALA A 86 10.63 -7.80 -13.49
CA ALA A 86 11.59 -7.31 -12.51
C ALA A 86 12.39 -8.44 -11.84
N ALA A 87 11.79 -9.61 -11.63
CA ALA A 87 12.48 -10.79 -11.11
C ALA A 87 13.53 -11.31 -12.11
N ASP A 88 13.23 -11.22 -13.41
CA ASP A 88 14.14 -11.59 -14.49
C ASP A 88 15.14 -10.47 -14.87
N TYR A 89 15.20 -9.38 -14.11
CA TYR A 89 16.01 -8.21 -14.45
C TYR A 89 17.50 -8.56 -14.49
N LYS A 90 18.14 -8.21 -15.61
CA LYS A 90 19.59 -8.39 -15.81
C LYS A 90 20.28 -7.04 -15.69
N PHE A 91 21.25 -6.96 -14.77
CA PHE A 91 22.07 -5.77 -14.58
C PHE A 91 22.93 -5.48 -15.82
N GLY A 92 22.79 -4.28 -16.36
CA GLY A 92 23.59 -3.73 -17.44
C GLY A 92 24.49 -2.58 -16.97
N PRO A 93 25.25 -1.95 -17.90
CA PRO A 93 26.25 -0.93 -17.56
C PRO A 93 25.69 0.33 -16.90
N SER A 94 24.42 0.63 -17.14
CA SER A 94 23.70 1.80 -16.60
C SER A 94 22.59 1.41 -15.62
N SER A 95 22.58 0.17 -15.15
CA SER A 95 21.61 -0.31 -14.18
C SER A 95 21.92 0.24 -12.78
N PRO A 96 20.90 0.35 -11.91
CA PRO A 96 21.14 0.52 -10.47
C PRO A 96 22.08 -0.57 -9.95
N SER A 97 22.84 -0.26 -8.91
CA SER A 97 23.70 -1.22 -8.24
C SER A 97 22.89 -2.37 -7.67
N LYS A 98 23.54 -3.51 -7.48
CA LYS A 98 22.90 -4.70 -6.91
C LYS A 98 22.46 -4.45 -5.46
N GLU A 99 23.22 -3.64 -4.75
CA GLU A 99 22.95 -3.20 -3.39
C GLU A 99 21.67 -2.34 -3.31
N GLU A 100 21.46 -1.44 -4.28
CA GLU A 100 20.24 -0.62 -4.36
C GLU A 100 18.98 -1.45 -4.62
N LEU A 101 19.11 -2.58 -5.33
CA LEU A 101 17.98 -3.47 -5.65
C LEU A 101 17.89 -4.70 -4.74
N GLN A 102 18.72 -4.80 -3.71
CA GLN A 102 18.77 -5.99 -2.86
C GLN A 102 17.41 -6.32 -2.24
N MET A 103 16.77 -5.35 -1.60
CA MET A 103 15.49 -5.55 -0.93
C MET A 103 14.37 -5.91 -1.91
N PRO A 104 14.10 -5.15 -3.00
CA PRO A 104 13.10 -5.54 -4.00
C PRO A 104 13.33 -6.94 -4.58
N LEU A 105 14.58 -7.30 -4.90
CA LEU A 105 14.90 -8.61 -5.46
C LEU A 105 14.70 -9.74 -4.44
N GLU A 106 15.02 -9.50 -3.17
CA GLU A 106 14.74 -10.45 -2.08
C GLU A 106 13.24 -10.71 -1.93
N VAL A 107 12.41 -9.65 -2.02
CA VAL A 107 10.94 -9.80 -2.02
C VAL A 107 10.46 -10.59 -3.24
N LEU A 108 10.93 -10.24 -4.44
CA LEU A 108 10.54 -10.90 -5.68
C LEU A 108 10.95 -12.38 -5.72
N SER A 109 12.08 -12.73 -5.11
CA SER A 109 12.54 -14.13 -5.04
C SER A 109 11.57 -15.04 -4.29
N GLN A 110 10.74 -14.50 -3.38
CA GLN A 110 9.70 -15.25 -2.67
C GLN A 110 8.53 -15.70 -3.56
N PHE A 111 8.44 -15.15 -4.77
CA PHE A 111 7.45 -15.49 -5.80
C PHE A 111 8.01 -16.41 -6.88
N SER A 112 9.23 -16.89 -6.71
CA SER A 112 9.85 -17.85 -7.63
C SER A 112 9.99 -19.21 -6.96
N ASP A 113 9.99 -20.26 -7.78
CA ASP A 113 10.27 -21.62 -7.34
C ASP A 113 11.77 -21.80 -6.96
N PRO A 114 12.19 -22.96 -6.42
CA PRO A 114 13.59 -23.20 -6.07
C PRO A 114 14.56 -23.15 -7.26
N SER A 115 14.07 -23.19 -8.50
CA SER A 115 14.87 -23.03 -9.72
C SER A 115 14.99 -21.59 -10.18
N GLY A 116 14.32 -20.65 -9.48
CA GLY A 116 14.31 -19.22 -9.81
C GLY A 116 13.31 -18.86 -10.89
N ILE A 117 12.38 -19.76 -11.23
CA ILE A 117 11.31 -19.49 -12.21
C ILE A 117 10.12 -18.88 -11.48
N TRP A 118 9.57 -17.80 -12.03
CA TRP A 118 8.37 -17.15 -11.50
C TRP A 118 7.21 -18.13 -11.34
N ASP A 119 6.62 -18.17 -10.14
CA ASP A 119 5.47 -19.00 -9.79
C ASP A 119 4.18 -18.16 -9.82
N PRO A 120 3.37 -18.27 -10.90
CA PRO A 120 2.14 -17.50 -11.03
C PRO A 120 1.09 -17.90 -9.99
N PHE A 121 1.11 -19.15 -9.49
CA PHE A 121 0.18 -19.58 -8.44
C PHE A 121 0.52 -18.93 -7.11
N CYS A 122 1.81 -18.83 -6.77
CA CYS A 122 2.26 -18.10 -5.58
C CYS A 122 1.84 -16.61 -5.64
N PHE A 123 1.97 -15.97 -6.80
CA PHE A 123 1.52 -14.59 -6.97
C PHE A 123 0.00 -14.45 -6.85
N MET A 124 -0.74 -15.38 -7.47
CA MET A 124 -2.20 -15.44 -7.37
C MET A 124 -2.67 -15.62 -5.93
N ASP A 125 -2.04 -16.50 -5.15
CA ASP A 125 -2.40 -16.74 -3.74
C ASP A 125 -2.23 -15.47 -2.90
N VAL A 126 -1.12 -14.75 -3.05
CA VAL A 126 -0.86 -13.49 -2.33
C VAL A 126 -1.86 -12.41 -2.73
N THR A 127 -2.14 -12.25 -4.03
CA THR A 127 -3.11 -11.25 -4.48
C THR A 127 -4.54 -11.60 -4.06
N HIS A 128 -4.90 -12.88 -4.03
CA HIS A 128 -6.17 -13.35 -3.50
C HIS A 128 -6.30 -13.09 -1.99
N GLU A 129 -5.22 -13.30 -1.22
CA GLU A 129 -5.17 -12.97 0.20
C GLU A 129 -5.42 -11.47 0.44
N LEU A 130 -4.69 -10.60 -0.27
CA LEU A 130 -4.88 -9.15 -0.17
C LEU A 130 -6.29 -8.71 -0.57
N ARG A 131 -6.86 -9.34 -1.60
CA ARG A 131 -8.23 -9.08 -2.06
C ARG A 131 -9.26 -9.52 -1.03
N ALA A 132 -9.05 -10.64 -0.33
CA ALA A 132 -9.97 -11.11 0.73
C ALA A 132 -10.14 -10.08 1.85
N TYR A 133 -9.10 -9.29 2.13
CA TYR A 133 -9.13 -8.18 3.08
C TYR A 133 -9.49 -6.82 2.46
N SER A 134 -9.89 -6.78 1.18
CA SER A 134 -10.21 -5.56 0.43
C SER A 134 -9.07 -4.53 0.38
N LEU A 135 -7.82 -4.98 0.50
CA LEU A 135 -6.63 -4.12 0.41
C LEU A 135 -6.25 -3.80 -1.03
N ILE A 136 -6.62 -4.69 -1.96
CA ILE A 136 -6.52 -4.50 -3.40
C ILE A 136 -7.84 -4.80 -4.10
N THR A 137 -8.02 -4.21 -5.27
CA THR A 137 -9.05 -4.60 -6.23
C THR A 137 -8.38 -5.18 -7.48
N ILE A 138 -8.99 -6.21 -8.08
CA ILE A 138 -8.49 -6.83 -9.32
C ILE A 138 -9.55 -6.58 -10.40
N GLN A 139 -9.15 -5.98 -11.51
CA GLN A 139 -10.02 -5.76 -12.66
C GLN A 139 -9.98 -6.99 -13.57
N SER A 140 -11.11 -7.67 -13.70
CA SER A 140 -11.26 -8.96 -14.38
C SER A 140 -10.81 -8.97 -15.85
N GLU A 141 -10.92 -7.82 -16.52
CA GLU A 141 -10.68 -7.69 -17.97
C GLU A 141 -9.20 -7.55 -18.33
N GLN A 142 -8.36 -7.06 -17.39
CA GLN A 142 -6.96 -6.68 -17.69
C GLN A 142 -5.95 -7.31 -16.74
N SER A 143 -6.39 -8.10 -15.76
CA SER A 143 -5.55 -8.62 -14.67
C SER A 143 -4.73 -7.53 -13.96
N LEU A 144 -5.20 -6.29 -14.02
CA LEU A 144 -4.60 -5.16 -13.34
C LEU A 144 -5.22 -5.05 -11.96
N PHE A 145 -4.36 -4.87 -10.96
CA PHE A 145 -4.81 -4.58 -9.62
C PHE A 145 -4.54 -3.12 -9.25
N SER A 146 -5.38 -2.63 -8.34
CA SER A 146 -5.28 -1.30 -7.78
C SER A 146 -5.27 -1.39 -6.27
N ILE A 147 -4.39 -0.62 -5.67
CA ILE A 147 -4.36 -0.40 -4.23
C ILE A 147 -5.20 0.84 -3.97
N HIS A 148 -6.05 0.79 -2.95
CA HIS A 148 -6.80 1.99 -2.60
C HIS A 148 -5.79 3.05 -2.09
N PRO A 149 -5.80 4.32 -2.52
CA PRO A 149 -4.80 5.35 -2.12
C PRO A 149 -4.69 5.70 -0.63
N LEU A 150 -5.46 5.01 0.21
CA LEU A 150 -5.49 5.15 1.67
C LEU A 150 -5.01 3.88 2.38
N VAL A 151 -4.64 2.86 1.61
CA VAL A 151 -3.85 1.67 1.98
C VAL A 151 -2.39 2.01 1.76
#